data_AF-A0A8T4Y863-F1
#
_entry.id   AF-A0A8T4Y863-F1
#
_cell.length_a   1.000
_cell.length_b   1.000
_cell.length_c   1.000
_cell.angle_alpha   90.00
_cell.angle_beta   90.00
_cell.angle_gamma   90.00
#
_symmetry.space_group_name_H-M   'P 1'
#
loop_
_entity.id
_entity.type
_entity.pdbx_description
1 polymer ?
#
loop_
_entity_poly.entity_id
_entity_poly.type
_entity_poly.pdbx_seq_one_letter_code
_entity_poly.pdbx_strand_id
1 'polypeptide(L)'
;MSKNKDQNQRPEAKAEGKLAEKGVKITAKQKADELSSKGYGVNENGELMLTFYEALYLLDKGLLEVKNAEGAAIDFQKLLKVSEKIDENAWAKYLVYRDLRSRGYVVREGFGLGVDFRVYERGEYGKDTAKYLVLSLQEGKPITLEDLTQIMQQSQSLKKELVLAVMSRRGEIVYYSVSQLTLK
;
A
#
# COMPACT_ATOMS: atom_id res chain seq x y z
N MET A 1 -32.55 -1.75 -34.55
CA MET A 1 -31.23 -1.24 -34.95
C MET A 1 -30.98 0.10 -34.28
N SER A 2 -30.09 0.18 -33.30
CA SER A 2 -29.32 1.40 -33.06
C SER A 2 -28.07 1.02 -32.27
N LYS A 3 -26.92 1.29 -32.88
CA LYS A 3 -25.60 0.84 -32.49
C LYS A 3 -25.17 1.53 -31.20
N ASN A 4 -24.97 0.77 -30.12
CA ASN A 4 -24.21 1.26 -28.97
C ASN A 4 -22.72 1.12 -29.33
N LYS A 5 -22.06 2.25 -29.53
CA LYS A 5 -20.63 2.32 -29.86
C LYS A 5 -19.81 1.86 -28.66
N ASP A 6 -18.99 0.86 -28.90
CA ASP A 6 -17.80 0.53 -28.13
C ASP A 6 -17.05 1.81 -27.72
N GLN A 7 -17.02 2.08 -26.42
CA GLN A 7 -16.08 3.03 -25.85
C GLN A 7 -14.71 2.37 -25.86
N ASN A 8 -13.98 2.68 -26.92
CA ASN A 8 -12.58 2.35 -27.16
C ASN A 8 -11.70 2.93 -26.03
N GLN A 9 -11.45 2.15 -24.97
CA GLN A 9 -10.45 2.49 -23.95
C GLN A 9 -9.07 2.32 -24.59
N ARG A 10 -8.42 3.44 -24.94
CA ARG A 10 -6.99 3.44 -25.27
C ARG A 10 -6.25 2.84 -24.06
N PRO A 11 -5.35 1.86 -24.24
CA PRO A 11 -4.54 1.38 -23.12
C PRO A 11 -3.76 2.58 -22.58
N GLU A 12 -4.02 2.96 -21.33
CA GLU A 12 -3.23 3.98 -20.65
C GLU A 12 -1.76 3.57 -20.72
N ALA A 13 -0.89 4.47 -21.19
CA ALA A 13 0.54 4.19 -21.24
C ALA A 13 1.04 3.83 -19.83
N LYS A 14 1.69 2.67 -19.71
CA LYS A 14 2.24 2.21 -18.43
C LYS A 14 3.38 3.11 -17.97
N ALA A 15 3.54 3.24 -16.65
CA ALA A 15 4.76 3.80 -16.10
C ALA A 15 5.92 2.80 -16.27
N GLU A 16 7.12 3.30 -16.53
CA GLU A 16 8.34 2.50 -16.46
C GLU A 16 9.10 2.82 -15.18
N GLY A 17 9.52 1.78 -14.47
CA GLY A 17 10.28 1.90 -13.23
C GLY A 17 11.56 1.06 -13.23
N LYS A 18 12.56 1.52 -12.50
CA LYS A 18 13.81 0.78 -12.26
C LYS A 18 13.84 0.25 -10.83
N LEU A 19 14.21 -1.02 -10.67
CA LEU A 19 14.45 -1.60 -9.36
C LEU A 19 15.53 -0.81 -8.61
N ALA A 20 15.24 -0.50 -7.36
CA ALA A 20 16.14 0.16 -6.42
C ALA A 20 16.19 -0.65 -5.11
N GLU A 21 17.09 -0.26 -4.21
CA GLU A 21 17.30 -0.96 -2.94
C GLU A 21 16.02 -1.06 -2.08
N LYS A 22 15.25 0.03 -2.02
CA LYS A 22 14.05 0.14 -1.16
C LYS A 22 12.72 0.03 -1.91
N GLY A 23 12.75 -0.26 -3.21
CA GLY A 23 11.53 -0.33 -4.03
C GLY A 23 11.78 -0.11 -5.51
N VAL A 24 10.95 0.72 -6.15
CA VAL A 24 11.03 0.99 -7.59
C VAL A 24 10.98 2.50 -7.87
N LYS A 25 11.95 3.00 -8.63
CA LYS A 25 12.05 4.41 -9.01
C LYS A 25 11.39 4.69 -10.36
N ILE A 26 10.54 5.70 -10.42
CA ILE A 26 9.92 6.22 -11.64
C ILE A 26 10.59 7.55 -11.99
N THR A 27 11.25 7.60 -13.15
CA THR A 27 12.00 8.78 -13.60
C THR A 27 11.20 9.66 -14.57
N ALA A 28 10.19 9.10 -15.26
CA ALA A 28 9.35 9.84 -16.18
C ALA A 28 8.44 10.81 -15.41
N LYS A 29 8.82 12.09 -15.36
CA LYS A 29 8.15 13.14 -14.57
C LYS A 29 6.63 13.14 -14.71
N GLN A 30 6.11 13.07 -15.93
CA GLN A 30 4.66 13.05 -16.17
C GLN A 30 3.96 11.88 -15.47
N LYS A 31 4.55 10.67 -15.53
CA LYS A 31 3.99 9.48 -14.88
C LYS A 31 4.21 9.47 -13.37
N ALA A 32 5.34 10.00 -12.92
CA ALA A 32 5.60 10.24 -11.51
C ALA A 32 4.55 11.17 -10.90
N ASP A 33 4.27 12.31 -11.53
CA ASP A 33 3.27 13.27 -11.07
C ASP A 33 1.86 12.65 -11.06
N GLU A 34 1.50 11.89 -12.11
CA GLU A 34 0.23 11.17 -12.20
C GLU A 34 0.05 10.17 -11.04
N LEU A 35 1.04 9.31 -10.79
CA LEU A 35 1.00 8.33 -9.70
C LEU A 35 0.99 9.00 -8.33
N SER A 36 1.81 10.04 -8.13
CA SER A 36 1.88 10.80 -6.89
C SER A 36 0.54 11.47 -6.54
N SER A 37 -0.16 12.02 -7.54
CA SER A 37 -1.51 12.59 -7.37
C SER A 37 -2.54 11.57 -6.90
N LYS A 38 -2.39 10.30 -7.29
CA LYS A 38 -3.22 9.16 -6.84
C LYS A 38 -2.73 8.58 -5.51
N GLY A 39 -1.72 9.20 -4.90
CA GLY A 39 -1.15 8.85 -3.61
C GLY A 39 -0.21 7.66 -3.63
N TYR A 40 0.42 7.34 -4.76
CA TYR A 40 1.49 6.33 -4.83
C TYR A 40 2.85 6.99 -4.68
N GLY A 41 3.75 6.35 -3.93
CA GLY A 41 5.16 6.70 -3.84
C GLY A 41 5.46 8.00 -3.12
N VAL A 42 6.75 8.24 -2.89
CA VAL A 42 7.29 9.45 -2.27
C VAL A 42 8.27 10.10 -3.23
N ASN A 43 8.17 11.42 -3.41
CA ASN A 43 9.13 12.14 -4.23
C ASN A 43 10.45 12.27 -3.47
N GLU A 44 11.52 11.72 -4.04
CA GLU A 44 12.88 11.77 -3.53
C GLU A 44 13.81 12.26 -4.65
N ASN A 45 14.48 13.39 -4.44
CA ASN A 45 15.45 13.96 -5.39
C ASN A 45 14.91 14.14 -6.83
N GLY A 46 13.62 14.45 -6.97
CA GLY A 46 12.97 14.65 -8.28
C GLY A 46 12.53 13.35 -8.99
N GLU A 47 12.69 12.20 -8.35
CA GLU A 47 12.18 10.90 -8.80
C GLU A 47 11.06 10.44 -7.87
N LEU A 48 10.08 9.69 -8.38
CA LEU A 48 9.07 9.07 -7.53
C LEU A 48 9.56 7.69 -7.09
N MET A 49 9.74 7.50 -5.79
CA MET A 49 10.07 6.21 -5.21
C MET A 49 8.80 5.50 -4.76
N LEU A 50 8.50 4.37 -5.39
CA LEU A 50 7.47 3.43 -4.96
C LEU A 50 8.08 2.43 -3.99
N THR A 51 7.37 2.15 -2.90
CA THR A 51 7.66 0.98 -2.06
C THR A 51 7.40 -0.32 -2.84
N PHE A 52 7.92 -1.46 -2.34
CA PHE A 52 7.71 -2.73 -3.02
C PHE A 52 6.24 -3.13 -3.13
N TYR A 53 5.42 -2.93 -2.08
CA TYR A 53 4.00 -3.26 -2.12
C TYR A 53 3.22 -2.35 -3.09
N GLU A 54 3.60 -1.08 -3.23
CA GLU A 54 3.06 -0.17 -4.25
C GLU A 54 3.41 -0.65 -5.66
N ALA A 55 4.68 -0.97 -5.89
CA ALA A 55 5.16 -1.44 -7.18
C ALA A 55 4.52 -2.76 -7.58
N LEU A 56 4.41 -3.73 -6.66
CA LEU A 56 3.70 -4.99 -6.86
C LEU A 56 2.24 -4.77 -7.23
N TYR A 57 1.56 -3.84 -6.56
CA TYR A 57 0.17 -3.52 -6.87
C TYR A 57 0.01 -2.89 -8.26
N LEU A 58 0.85 -1.92 -8.61
CA LEU A 58 0.79 -1.27 -9.93
C LEU A 58 1.18 -2.24 -11.05
N LEU A 59 2.12 -3.15 -10.80
CA LEU A 59 2.52 -4.20 -11.74
C LEU A 59 1.38 -5.21 -11.96
N ASP A 60 0.70 -5.65 -10.89
CA ASP A 60 -0.48 -6.53 -10.93
C ASP A 60 -1.65 -5.89 -11.71
N LYS A 61 -1.87 -4.57 -11.54
CA LYS A 61 -2.85 -3.81 -12.32
C LYS A 61 -2.43 -3.51 -13.75
N GLY A 62 -1.22 -3.90 -14.16
CA GLY A 62 -0.67 -3.62 -15.49
C GLY A 62 -0.39 -2.15 -15.75
N LEU A 63 -0.24 -1.33 -14.70
CA LEU A 63 0.03 0.11 -14.76
C LEU A 63 1.53 0.46 -14.68
N LEU A 64 2.36 -0.51 -14.30
CA LEU A 64 3.80 -0.35 -14.14
C LEU A 64 4.54 -1.50 -14.86
N GLU A 65 5.66 -1.17 -15.50
CA GLU A 65 6.68 -2.13 -15.92
C GLU A 65 7.96 -1.87 -15.14
N VAL A 66 8.57 -2.93 -14.60
CA VAL A 66 9.77 -2.84 -13.78
C VAL A 66 10.95 -3.44 -14.52
N LYS A 67 12.08 -2.74 -14.55
CA LYS A 67 13.34 -3.20 -15.14
C LYS A 67 14.44 -3.27 -14.08
N ASN A 68 15.35 -4.23 -14.20
CA ASN A 68 16.55 -4.31 -13.38
C ASN A 68 17.64 -3.33 -13.88
N ALA A 69 18.82 -3.34 -13.25
CA ALA A 69 19.95 -2.48 -13.63
C ALA A 69 20.45 -2.74 -15.07
N GLU A 70 20.32 -3.98 -15.56
CA GLU A 70 20.70 -4.39 -16.92
C GLU A 70 19.60 -4.08 -17.97
N GLY A 71 18.45 -3.55 -17.54
CA GLY A 71 17.31 -3.26 -18.41
C GLY A 71 16.37 -4.46 -18.65
N ALA A 72 16.63 -5.62 -18.05
CA ALA A 72 15.76 -6.79 -18.15
C ALA A 72 14.48 -6.61 -17.34
N ALA A 73 13.35 -7.06 -17.90
CA ALA A 73 12.04 -6.97 -17.25
C ALA A 73 11.96 -7.87 -15.99
N ILE A 74 11.40 -7.31 -14.93
CA ILE A 74 11.10 -7.97 -13.66
C ILE A 74 9.59 -8.18 -13.60
N ASP A 75 9.18 -9.45 -13.57
CA ASP A 75 7.79 -9.84 -13.34
C ASP A 75 7.41 -9.78 -11.84
N PHE A 76 6.13 -9.96 -11.57
CA PHE A 76 5.59 -9.91 -10.21
C PHE A 76 6.29 -10.87 -9.25
N GLN A 77 6.54 -12.11 -9.68
CA GLN A 77 7.14 -13.14 -8.83
C GLN A 77 8.58 -12.81 -8.47
N LYS A 78 9.35 -12.27 -9.42
CA LYS A 78 10.71 -11.80 -9.18
C LYS A 78 10.72 -10.60 -8.24
N LEU A 79 9.82 -9.62 -8.43
CA LEU A 79 9.74 -8.45 -7.57
C LEU A 79 9.34 -8.84 -6.13
N LEU A 80 8.38 -9.76 -5.99
CA LEU A 80 7.95 -10.27 -4.68
C LEU A 80 9.12 -10.94 -3.96
N LYS A 81 9.86 -11.82 -4.65
CA LYS A 81 11.06 -12.46 -4.07
C LYS A 81 12.12 -11.47 -3.64
N VAL A 82 12.27 -10.33 -4.33
CA VAL A 82 13.18 -9.26 -3.88
C VAL A 82 12.64 -8.61 -2.62
N SER A 83 11.34 -8.31 -2.57
CA SER A 83 10.69 -7.73 -1.40
C SER A 83 10.78 -8.64 -0.17
N GLU A 84 10.57 -9.95 -0.32
CA GLU A 84 10.62 -10.93 0.78
C GLU A 84 12.01 -11.10 1.38
N LYS A 85 13.08 -10.84 0.61
CA LYS A 85 14.46 -10.83 1.13
C LYS A 85 14.74 -9.64 2.05
N ILE A 86 13.96 -8.57 1.91
CA ILE A 86 14.13 -7.31 2.65
C ILE A 86 13.18 -7.29 3.85
N ASP A 87 11.96 -7.78 3.66
CA ASP A 87 10.91 -7.82 4.68
C ASP A 87 10.21 -9.18 4.65
N GLU A 88 10.37 -9.95 5.72
CA GLU A 88 9.71 -11.26 5.89
C GLU A 88 8.17 -11.18 5.84
N ASN A 89 7.60 -10.00 6.12
CA ASN A 89 6.16 -9.76 6.06
C ASN A 89 5.71 -9.08 4.76
N ALA A 90 6.59 -8.98 3.76
CA ALA A 90 6.32 -8.36 2.46
C ALA A 90 5.03 -8.86 1.80
N TRP A 91 4.81 -10.18 1.79
CA TRP A 91 3.61 -10.77 1.20
C TRP A 91 2.34 -10.32 1.93
N ALA A 92 2.36 -10.33 3.27
CA ALA A 92 1.20 -9.90 4.05
C ALA A 92 0.92 -8.41 3.87
N LYS A 93 1.96 -7.56 3.90
CA LYS A 93 1.82 -6.13 3.61
C LYS A 93 1.23 -5.88 2.23
N TYR A 94 1.71 -6.58 1.21
CA TYR A 94 1.17 -6.49 -0.14
C TYR A 94 -0.32 -6.87 -0.20
N LEU A 95 -0.72 -7.97 0.43
CA LEU A 95 -2.12 -8.41 0.42
C LEU A 95 -3.06 -7.40 1.10
N VAL A 96 -2.68 -6.86 2.26
CA VAL A 96 -3.44 -5.80 2.96
C VAL A 96 -3.50 -4.54 2.11
N TYR A 97 -2.36 -4.12 1.55
CA TYR A 97 -2.28 -2.96 0.67
C TYR A 97 -3.19 -3.12 -0.56
N ARG A 98 -3.14 -4.29 -1.22
CA ARG A 98 -3.95 -4.62 -2.40
C ARG A 98 -5.43 -4.59 -2.08
N ASP A 99 -5.86 -5.17 -0.95
CA ASP A 99 -7.28 -5.18 -0.56
C ASP A 99 -7.79 -3.75 -0.32
N LEU A 100 -7.09 -2.96 0.51
CA LEU A 100 -7.45 -1.57 0.79
C LEU A 100 -7.49 -0.70 -0.47
N ARG A 101 -6.46 -0.79 -1.33
CA ARG A 101 -6.42 -0.04 -2.61
C ARG A 101 -7.52 -0.48 -3.57
N SER A 102 -7.80 -1.79 -3.67
CA SER A 102 -8.88 -2.31 -4.52
C SER A 102 -10.26 -1.85 -4.04
N ARG A 103 -10.42 -1.57 -2.74
CA ARG A 103 -11.61 -0.96 -2.16
C ARG A 103 -11.69 0.55 -2.34
N GLY A 104 -10.71 1.19 -2.98
CA GLY A 104 -10.71 2.62 -3.29
C GLY A 104 -10.15 3.52 -2.18
N TYR A 105 -9.51 2.97 -1.15
CA TYR A 105 -8.79 3.77 -0.17
C TYR A 105 -7.44 4.24 -0.72
N VAL A 106 -6.96 5.38 -0.24
CA VAL A 106 -5.55 5.77 -0.43
C VAL A 106 -4.76 5.26 0.78
N VAL A 107 -3.77 4.42 0.49
CA VAL A 107 -2.92 3.76 1.48
C VAL A 107 -1.50 4.29 1.31
N ARG A 108 -0.91 4.78 2.40
CA ARG A 108 0.49 5.22 2.47
C ARG A 108 1.20 4.45 3.57
N GLU A 109 2.53 4.47 3.54
CA GLU A 109 3.34 3.92 4.63
C GLU A 109 2.93 4.53 5.98
N GLY A 110 2.81 3.65 6.97
CA GLY A 110 2.52 3.99 8.36
C GLY A 110 3.68 4.73 9.02
N PHE A 111 3.47 5.09 10.27
CA PHE A 111 4.49 5.74 11.09
C PHE A 111 4.25 5.39 12.56
N GLY A 112 5.31 5.49 13.36
CA GLY A 112 5.24 5.17 14.79
C GLY A 112 5.58 3.71 15.09
N LEU A 113 4.98 3.18 16.16
CA LEU A 113 5.28 1.84 16.68
C LEU A 113 4.59 0.76 15.85
N GLY A 114 5.30 0.20 14.87
CA GLY A 114 4.89 -1.04 14.19
C GLY A 114 3.66 -0.97 13.28
N VAL A 115 3.05 0.21 13.11
CA VAL A 115 1.92 0.41 12.19
C VAL A 115 2.42 0.35 10.74
N ASP A 116 1.83 -0.54 9.94
CA ASP A 116 2.24 -0.74 8.55
C ASP A 116 1.75 0.38 7.63
N PHE A 117 0.51 0.83 7.84
CA PHE A 117 -0.12 1.79 6.93
C PHE A 117 -0.86 2.90 7.65
N ARG A 118 -0.87 4.07 7.01
CA ARG A 118 -1.88 5.10 7.26
C ARG A 118 -2.85 5.14 6.09
N VAL A 119 -4.13 5.18 6.39
CA VAL A 119 -5.21 5.08 5.39
C VAL A 119 -6.09 6.31 5.46
N TYR A 120 -6.32 6.90 4.30
CA TYR A 120 -7.21 8.05 4.13
C TYR A 120 -8.60 7.55 3.77
N GLU A 121 -9.62 8.16 4.34
CA GLU A 121 -10.99 7.92 3.91
C GLU A 121 -11.15 8.22 2.42
N ARG A 122 -12.12 7.56 1.79
CA ARG A 122 -12.36 7.74 0.36
C ARG A 122 -12.68 9.20 0.03
N GLY A 123 -11.94 9.77 -0.91
CA GLY A 123 -12.14 11.15 -1.39
C GLY A 123 -11.53 12.25 -0.51
N GLU A 124 -10.90 11.88 0.61
CA GLU A 124 -10.26 12.82 1.55
C GLU A 124 -8.76 12.99 1.32
N TYR A 125 -8.11 12.11 0.56
CA TYR A 125 -6.68 12.26 0.25
C TYR A 125 -6.38 13.61 -0.43
N GLY A 126 -5.42 14.35 0.10
CA GLY A 126 -5.06 15.70 -0.34
C GLY A 126 -5.94 16.83 0.21
N LYS A 127 -7.02 16.50 0.95
CA LYS A 127 -7.92 17.45 1.60
C LYS A 127 -7.83 17.37 3.12
N ASP A 128 -7.74 16.15 3.65
CA ASP A 128 -7.61 15.86 5.07
C ASP A 128 -6.42 14.92 5.33
N THR A 129 -6.10 14.75 6.61
CA THR A 129 -5.13 13.81 7.13
C THR A 129 -5.65 12.37 7.06
N ALA A 130 -4.76 11.38 7.15
CA ALA A 130 -5.17 9.97 7.24
C ALA A 130 -6.14 9.78 8.41
N LYS A 131 -7.12 8.88 8.30
CA LYS A 131 -8.11 8.63 9.36
C LYS A 131 -7.76 7.41 10.19
N TYR A 132 -7.17 6.40 9.54
CA TYR A 132 -6.86 5.12 10.14
C TYR A 132 -5.35 4.86 10.17
N LEU A 133 -4.91 4.19 11.22
CA LEU A 133 -3.62 3.52 11.30
C LEU A 133 -3.89 2.01 11.29
N VAL A 134 -3.28 1.30 10.34
CA VAL A 134 -3.53 -0.12 10.11
C VAL A 134 -2.30 -0.92 10.53
N LEU A 135 -2.52 -1.85 11.45
CA LEU A 135 -1.56 -2.87 11.87
C LEU A 135 -1.95 -4.21 11.25
N SER A 136 -1.06 -4.81 10.49
CA SER A 136 -1.28 -6.09 9.82
C SER A 136 -0.86 -7.23 10.74
N LEU A 137 -1.77 -8.16 10.99
CA LEU A 137 -1.53 -9.33 11.83
C LEU A 137 -1.73 -10.59 11.00
N GLN A 138 -0.90 -11.60 11.23
CA GLN A 138 -1.07 -12.92 10.62
C GLN A 138 -1.69 -13.88 11.63
N GLU A 139 -2.68 -14.65 11.21
CA GLU A 139 -3.31 -15.67 12.04
C GLU A 139 -2.26 -16.67 12.57
N GLY A 140 -2.19 -16.80 13.89
CA GLY A 140 -1.22 -17.67 14.57
C GLY A 140 0.11 -17.00 14.92
N LYS A 141 0.35 -15.74 14.53
CA LYS A 141 1.43 -14.92 15.08
C LYS A 141 0.89 -14.13 16.30
N PRO A 142 1.41 -14.37 17.51
CA PRO A 142 0.93 -13.66 18.70
C PRO A 142 1.38 -12.19 18.69
N ILE A 143 0.55 -11.33 19.29
CA ILE A 143 0.88 -9.95 19.67
C ILE A 143 0.63 -9.81 21.17
N THR A 144 1.51 -9.11 21.88
CA THR A 144 1.32 -8.86 23.32
C THR A 144 0.24 -7.80 23.55
N LEU A 145 -0.44 -7.87 24.68
CA LEU A 145 -1.47 -6.87 25.02
C LEU A 145 -0.81 -5.51 25.29
N GLU A 146 0.40 -5.52 25.82
CA GLU A 146 1.23 -4.34 26.06
C GLU A 146 1.54 -3.61 24.76
N ASP A 147 2.05 -4.33 23.73
CA ASP A 147 2.35 -3.74 22.42
C ASP A 147 1.08 -3.18 21.79
N LEU A 148 -0.02 -3.96 21.78
CA LEU A 148 -1.28 -3.52 21.22
C LEU A 148 -1.81 -2.25 21.93
N THR A 149 -1.67 -2.19 23.26
CA THR A 149 -2.08 -1.03 24.06
C THR A 149 -1.24 0.20 23.74
N GLN A 150 0.08 0.05 23.62
CA GLN A 150 0.97 1.16 23.24
C GLN A 150 0.64 1.72 21.86
N ILE A 151 0.43 0.83 20.88
CA ILE A 151 0.06 1.22 19.51
C ILE A 151 -1.30 1.93 19.51
N MET A 152 -2.27 1.43 20.28
CA MET A 152 -3.59 2.05 20.43
C MET A 152 -3.49 3.46 21.04
N GLN A 153 -2.75 3.61 22.16
CA GLN A 153 -2.56 4.90 22.82
C GLN A 153 -1.86 5.90 21.89
N GLN A 154 -0.84 5.46 21.14
CA GLN A 154 -0.18 6.30 20.15
C GLN A 154 -1.17 6.74 19.06
N SER A 155 -1.95 5.82 18.52
CA SER A 155 -2.95 6.11 17.49
C SER A 155 -3.98 7.14 17.97
N GLN A 156 -4.46 6.99 19.21
CA GLN A 156 -5.40 7.92 19.83
C GLN A 156 -4.79 9.32 20.04
N SER A 157 -3.53 9.41 20.49
CA SER A 157 -2.85 10.70 20.65
C SER A 157 -2.69 11.45 19.32
N LEU A 158 -2.57 10.72 18.22
CA LEU A 158 -2.55 11.25 16.85
C LEU A 158 -3.95 11.56 16.30
N LYS A 159 -5.02 11.34 17.09
CA LYS A 159 -6.42 11.43 16.67
C LYS A 159 -6.70 10.56 15.44
N LYS A 160 -6.18 9.33 15.45
CA LYS A 160 -6.37 8.31 14.42
C LYS A 160 -6.99 7.06 15.03
N GLU A 161 -7.82 6.38 14.26
CA GLU A 161 -8.40 5.10 14.66
C GLU A 161 -7.41 3.96 14.37
N LEU A 162 -7.13 3.12 15.36
CA LEU A 162 -6.34 1.91 15.16
C LEU A 162 -7.24 0.82 14.56
N VAL A 163 -6.79 0.22 13.46
CA VAL A 163 -7.44 -0.89 12.79
C VAL A 163 -6.46 -2.06 12.68
N LEU A 164 -6.89 -3.25 13.09
CA LEU A 164 -6.16 -4.48 12.88
C LEU A 164 -6.62 -5.11 11.56
N ALA A 165 -5.69 -5.36 10.65
CA ALA A 165 -5.92 -6.15 9.45
C ALA A 165 -5.43 -7.58 9.70
N VAL A 166 -6.33 -8.46 10.12
CA VAL A 166 -6.00 -9.84 10.47
C VAL A 166 -6.14 -10.73 9.23
N MET A 167 -5.02 -11.33 8.84
CA MET A 167 -4.93 -12.20 7.67
C MET A 167 -5.05 -13.66 8.06
N SER A 168 -6.05 -14.35 7.51
CA SER A 168 -6.22 -15.79 7.69
C SER A 168 -5.16 -16.58 6.93
N ARG A 169 -4.96 -17.84 7.32
CA ARG A 169 -4.09 -18.77 6.56
C ARG A 169 -4.52 -19.00 5.11
N ARG A 170 -5.75 -18.65 4.76
CA ARG A 170 -6.31 -18.76 3.40
C ARG A 170 -6.17 -17.47 2.59
N GLY A 171 -5.58 -16.42 3.16
CA GLY A 171 -5.38 -15.12 2.50
C GLY A 171 -6.60 -14.20 2.56
N GLU A 172 -7.61 -14.52 3.38
CA GLU A 172 -8.74 -13.63 3.66
C GLU A 172 -8.31 -12.59 4.69
N ILE A 173 -8.82 -11.36 4.58
CA ILE A 173 -8.47 -10.27 5.48
C ILE A 173 -9.73 -9.79 6.19
N VAL A 174 -9.68 -9.76 7.52
CA VAL A 174 -10.73 -9.23 8.38
C VAL A 174 -10.20 -8.02 9.13
N TYR A 175 -11.00 -6.95 9.15
CA TYR A 175 -10.63 -5.69 9.77
C TYR A 175 -11.36 -5.50 11.11
N TYR A 176 -10.61 -5.19 12.17
CA TYR A 176 -11.15 -4.89 13.50
C TYR A 176 -10.74 -3.50 13.95
N SER A 177 -11.70 -2.70 14.41
CA SER A 177 -11.41 -1.44 15.10
C SER A 177 -11.01 -1.74 16.54
N VAL A 178 -9.97 -1.05 17.03
CA VAL A 178 -9.52 -1.14 18.42
C VAL A 178 -9.70 0.21 19.09
N SER A 179 -10.45 0.21 20.19
CA SER A 179 -10.71 1.40 20.99
C SER A 179 -10.69 1.07 22.47
N GLN A 180 -10.38 2.09 23.29
CA GLN A 180 -10.47 1.96 24.73
C GLN A 180 -11.94 2.01 25.13
N LEU A 181 -12.41 0.94 25.77
CA LEU A 181 -13.73 0.92 26.39
C LEU A 181 -13.64 1.51 27.80
N THR A 182 -14.31 2.64 28.02
CA THR A 182 -14.52 3.18 29.37
C THR A 182 -15.90 2.76 29.85
N LEU A 183 -15.95 1.81 30.78
CA LEU A 183 -17.17 1.48 31.50
C LEU A 183 -17.45 2.58 32.53
N LYS A 184 -18.67 3.13 32.50
CA LYS A 184 -19.15 4.10 33.49
C LYS A 184 -19.77 3.38 34.67
#